data_AF-A0A519U2H4-F1
#
_entry.id   AF-A0A519U2H4-F1
#
_cell.length_a   1.000
_cell.length_b   1.000
_cell.length_c   1.000
_cell.angle_alpha   90.00
_cell.angle_beta   90.00
_cell.angle_gamma   90.00
#
_symmetry.space_group_name_H-M   'P 1'
#
loop_
_entity.id
_entity.type
_entity.pdbx_description
1 polymer ?
#
loop_
_entity_poly.entity_id
_entity_poly.type
_entity_poly.pdbx_seq_one_letter_code
_entity_poly.pdbx_strand_id
1 'polypeptide(L)'
;MKIIKQLLLVTSILFILSIQGVLAQDVPTPVDPAILKARQAVQKETNKLAKQKRDLDKLIHEVPKLETELDKANKRSAKSAAKSKSLASKAQDNAGHQRTAKRASRIAKDSYRDARKVRKITDRLKSTNQKISRLEKDIEKQSSKIEKMEEQLKLTGAVKP
;
A
#
# COMPACT_ATOMS: atom_id res chain seq x y z
N MET A 1 -47.11 -1.14 20.63
CA MET A 1 -47.75 -1.69 19.42
C MET A 1 -46.93 -2.88 18.96
N LYS A 2 -47.57 -4.05 18.99
CA LYS A 2 -47.00 -5.36 18.69
C LYS A 2 -47.37 -5.66 17.24
N ILE A 3 -46.40 -6.00 16.38
CA ILE A 3 -46.67 -6.62 15.09
C ILE A 3 -46.26 -8.08 15.23
N ILE A 4 -47.25 -8.88 15.54
CA ILE A 4 -47.27 -10.34 15.61
C ILE A 4 -48.31 -10.78 14.57
N LYS A 5 -48.08 -11.96 13.97
CA LYS A 5 -48.96 -12.76 13.08
C LYS A 5 -48.95 -12.31 11.61
N GLN A 6 -49.00 -13.19 10.61
CA GLN A 6 -48.83 -14.65 10.42
C GLN A 6 -49.17 -14.82 8.92
N LEU A 7 -48.36 -15.56 8.16
CA LEU A 7 -48.82 -16.40 7.04
C LEU A 7 -47.62 -17.30 6.65
N LEU A 8 -47.54 -18.58 7.04
CA LEU A 8 -48.17 -19.75 6.37
C LEU A 8 -47.97 -19.67 4.85
N LEU A 9 -47.33 -20.58 4.13
CA LEU A 9 -47.31 -22.06 4.10
C LEU A 9 -46.13 -22.39 3.12
N VAL A 10 -45.32 -23.43 3.26
CA VAL A 10 -45.48 -24.70 2.54
C VAL A 10 -44.69 -25.78 3.29
N THR A 11 -45.44 -26.78 3.74
CA THR A 11 -45.00 -28.03 4.33
C THR A 11 -44.73 -29.10 3.26
N SER A 12 -43.66 -29.87 3.49
CA SER A 12 -43.50 -31.29 3.19
C SER A 12 -43.36 -31.78 1.74
N ILE A 13 -42.13 -32.17 1.39
CA ILE A 13 -41.88 -33.48 0.75
C ILE A 13 -40.83 -34.21 1.58
N LEU A 14 -41.28 -35.29 2.21
CA LEU A 14 -40.49 -36.31 2.88
C LEU A 14 -40.08 -37.35 1.82
N PHE A 15 -39.00 -38.09 2.12
CA PHE A 15 -38.71 -39.46 1.67
C PHE A 15 -37.71 -39.69 0.52
N ILE A 16 -36.42 -39.88 0.87
CA ILE A 16 -35.56 -40.97 0.38
C ILE A 16 -34.68 -41.40 1.57
N LEU A 17 -35.03 -42.48 2.27
CA LEU A 17 -34.44 -43.83 2.15
C LEU A 17 -32.91 -43.87 2.34
N SER A 18 -32.53 -44.11 3.60
CA SER A 18 -31.54 -45.10 4.06
C SER A 18 -30.30 -45.37 3.19
N ILE A 19 -29.17 -44.83 3.66
CA ILE A 19 -27.88 -45.54 3.62
C ILE A 19 -27.48 -45.78 5.08
N GLN A 20 -27.72 -47.00 5.56
CA GLN A 20 -27.05 -47.55 6.73
C GLN A 20 -25.71 -48.15 6.27
N GLY A 21 -24.64 -47.89 7.05
CA GLY A 21 -23.28 -48.37 6.82
C GLY A 21 -22.53 -47.47 5.83
N VAL A 22 -21.47 -46.76 6.22
CA VAL A 22 -20.38 -47.14 7.09
C VAL A 22 -19.99 -45.91 7.91
N LEU A 23 -20.04 -46.03 9.24
CA LEU A 23 -19.21 -45.19 10.11
C LEU A 23 -17.76 -45.60 9.83
N ALA A 24 -17.22 -45.16 8.70
CA ALA A 24 -15.80 -44.92 8.61
C ALA A 24 -15.63 -43.68 9.48
N GLN A 25 -15.50 -43.92 10.79
CA GLN A 25 -14.65 -43.04 11.58
C GLN A 25 -13.33 -43.08 10.83
N ASP A 26 -13.09 -42.07 9.99
CA ASP A 26 -11.75 -41.72 9.57
C ASP A 26 -11.00 -41.56 10.89
N VAL A 27 -10.30 -42.63 11.27
CA VAL A 27 -9.26 -42.58 12.29
C VAL A 27 -8.43 -41.38 11.86
N PRO A 28 -8.27 -40.33 12.69
CA PRO A 28 -7.55 -39.15 12.28
C PRO A 28 -6.15 -39.61 11.86
N THR A 29 -5.94 -39.73 10.55
CA THR A 29 -4.70 -40.23 10.03
C THR A 29 -3.65 -39.25 10.52
N PRO A 30 -2.53 -39.72 11.11
CA PRO A 30 -1.51 -38.82 11.59
C PRO A 30 -1.09 -37.93 10.42
N VAL A 31 -1.39 -36.63 10.52
CA VAL A 31 -0.91 -35.65 9.55
C VAL A 31 0.59 -35.73 9.63
N ASP A 32 1.23 -36.07 8.50
CA ASP A 32 2.67 -36.23 8.46
C ASP A 32 3.33 -34.93 8.98
N PRO A 33 4.23 -35.00 9.97
CA PRO A 33 4.92 -33.82 10.49
C PRO A 33 5.64 -33.01 9.39
N ALA A 34 6.01 -33.62 8.26
CA ALA A 34 6.53 -32.93 7.08
C ALA A 34 5.46 -32.04 6.42
N ILE A 35 4.23 -32.53 6.27
CA ILE A 35 3.09 -31.76 5.72
C ILE A 35 2.74 -30.60 6.66
N LEU A 36 2.77 -30.82 7.98
CA LEU A 36 2.54 -29.76 8.97
C LEU A 36 3.61 -28.66 8.88
N LYS A 37 4.91 -29.03 8.78
CA LYS A 37 6.00 -28.08 8.60
C LYS A 37 5.87 -27.29 7.29
N ALA A 38 5.50 -27.95 6.20
CA ALA A 38 5.29 -27.30 4.91
C ALA A 38 4.10 -26.33 4.94
N ARG A 39 2.98 -26.68 5.58
CA ARG A 39 1.85 -25.76 5.80
C ARG A 39 2.24 -24.55 6.64
N GLN A 40 3.03 -24.75 7.70
CA GLN A 40 3.56 -23.64 8.51
C GLN A 40 4.48 -22.72 7.69
N ALA A 41 5.29 -23.29 6.79
CA ALA A 41 6.14 -22.51 5.90
C ALA A 41 5.30 -21.65 4.95
N VAL A 42 4.26 -22.23 4.32
CA VAL A 42 3.30 -21.46 3.50
C VAL A 42 2.67 -20.34 4.31
N GLN A 43 2.18 -20.63 5.52
CA GLN A 43 1.54 -19.62 6.36
C GLN A 43 2.50 -18.45 6.70
N LYS A 44 3.78 -18.73 6.98
CA LYS A 44 4.80 -17.68 7.20
C LYS A 44 4.99 -16.81 5.97
N GLU A 45 5.10 -17.42 4.79
CA GLU A 45 5.27 -16.70 3.53
C GLU A 45 4.02 -15.88 3.17
N THR A 46 2.82 -16.40 3.43
CA THR A 46 1.53 -15.69 3.26
C THR A 46 1.40 -14.50 4.21
N ASN A 47 1.82 -14.65 5.47
CA ASN A 47 1.84 -13.54 6.42
C ASN A 47 2.80 -12.43 5.98
N LYS A 48 3.97 -12.80 5.44
CA LYS A 48 4.93 -11.85 4.87
C LYS A 48 4.34 -11.14 3.65
N LEU A 49 3.69 -11.88 2.74
CA LEU A 49 2.98 -11.31 1.59
C LEU A 49 1.90 -10.30 2.02
N ALA A 50 1.09 -10.65 3.03
CA ALA A 50 0.06 -9.77 3.57
C ALA A 50 0.64 -8.51 4.21
N LYS A 51 1.85 -8.58 4.81
CA LYS A 51 2.55 -7.40 5.30
C LYS A 51 3.04 -6.52 4.15
N GLN A 52 3.65 -7.11 3.12
CA GLN A 52 4.13 -6.38 1.94
C GLN A 52 3.00 -5.66 1.21
N LYS A 53 1.83 -6.31 1.02
CA LYS A 53 0.64 -5.69 0.43
C LYS A 53 0.15 -4.49 1.26
N ARG A 54 0.09 -4.64 2.59
CA ARG A 54 -0.27 -3.53 3.48
C ARG A 54 0.71 -2.37 3.40
N ASP A 55 2.00 -2.63 3.28
CA ASP A 55 3.01 -1.59 3.15
C ASP A 55 2.97 -0.92 1.76
N LEU A 56 2.65 -1.67 0.70
CA LEU A 56 2.37 -1.14 -0.62
C LEU A 56 1.17 -0.17 -0.59
N ASP A 57 0.04 -0.57 0.00
CA ASP A 57 -1.15 0.27 0.12
C ASP A 57 -0.85 1.60 0.82
N LYS A 58 -0.08 1.56 1.92
CA LYS A 58 0.36 2.78 2.62
C LYS A 58 1.14 3.72 1.71
N LEU A 59 2.09 3.20 0.94
CA LEU A 59 2.91 4.01 0.05
C LEU A 59 2.10 4.58 -1.11
N ILE A 60 1.17 3.79 -1.69
CA ILE A 60 0.24 4.26 -2.72
C ILE A 60 -0.61 5.42 -2.20
N HIS A 61 -1.07 5.35 -0.94
CA HIS A 61 -1.79 6.46 -0.30
C HIS A 61 -0.91 7.66 0.07
N GLU A 62 0.42 7.48 0.17
CA GLU A 62 1.37 8.57 0.44
C GLU A 62 1.71 9.37 -0.81
N VAL A 63 1.76 8.73 -1.98
CA VAL A 63 2.01 9.38 -3.28
C VAL A 63 1.15 10.63 -3.53
N PRO A 64 -0.20 10.57 -3.46
CA PRO A 64 -1.04 11.75 -3.74
C PRO A 64 -0.84 12.87 -2.71
N LYS A 65 -0.45 12.53 -1.47
CA LYS A 65 -0.10 13.53 -0.44
C LYS A 65 1.18 14.26 -0.82
N LEU A 66 2.21 13.51 -1.23
CA LEU A 66 3.49 14.08 -1.70
C LEU A 66 3.32 14.90 -2.98
N GLU A 67 2.47 14.48 -3.92
CA GLU A 67 2.15 15.24 -5.14
C GLU A 67 1.44 16.56 -4.80
N THR A 68 0.47 16.53 -3.88
CA THR A 68 -0.21 17.74 -3.40
C THR A 68 0.75 18.70 -2.70
N GLU A 69 1.65 18.17 -1.86
CA GLU A 69 2.70 18.97 -1.22
C GLU A 69 3.67 19.56 -2.25
N LEU A 70 4.03 18.80 -3.27
CA LEU A 70 4.91 19.23 -4.36
C LEU A 70 4.28 20.37 -5.17
N ASP A 71 3.01 20.26 -5.54
CA ASP A 71 2.27 21.32 -6.25
C ASP A 71 2.22 22.61 -5.42
N LYS A 72 1.87 22.50 -4.12
CA LYS A 72 1.88 23.66 -3.20
C LYS A 72 3.27 24.28 -3.08
N ALA A 73 4.31 23.46 -2.97
CA ALA A 73 5.70 23.91 -2.88
C ALA A 73 6.15 24.59 -4.19
N ASN A 74 5.79 24.05 -5.35
CA ASN A 74 6.07 24.62 -6.66
C ASN A 74 5.39 25.98 -6.84
N LYS A 75 4.09 26.09 -6.50
CA LYS A 75 3.35 27.36 -6.53
C LYS A 75 4.00 28.42 -5.63
N ARG A 76 4.44 28.04 -4.43
CA ARG A 76 5.16 28.95 -3.52
C ARG A 76 6.52 29.35 -4.09
N SER A 77 7.31 28.39 -4.56
CA SER A 77 8.62 28.62 -5.17
C SER A 77 8.54 29.58 -6.36
N ALA A 78 7.58 29.37 -7.26
CA ALA A 78 7.32 30.25 -8.41
C ALA A 78 6.96 31.68 -7.99
N LYS A 79 6.07 31.84 -6.99
CA LYS A 79 5.71 33.15 -6.43
C LYS A 79 6.92 33.85 -5.79
N SER A 80 7.71 33.13 -4.99
CA SER A 80 8.90 33.66 -4.34
C SER A 80 9.97 34.06 -5.36
N ALA A 81 10.18 33.26 -6.41
CA ALA A 81 11.10 33.56 -7.51
C ALA A 81 10.67 34.81 -8.30
N ALA A 82 9.38 34.91 -8.65
CA ALA A 82 8.83 36.09 -9.34
C ALA A 82 8.99 37.36 -8.49
N LYS A 83 8.70 37.28 -7.18
CA LYS A 83 8.90 38.40 -6.25
C LYS A 83 10.37 38.76 -6.09
N SER A 84 11.26 37.77 -6.05
CA SER A 84 12.72 37.99 -6.00
C SER A 84 13.19 38.73 -7.24
N LYS A 85 12.74 38.31 -8.43
CA LYS A 85 13.07 38.97 -9.71
C LYS A 85 12.57 40.42 -9.72
N SER A 86 11.32 40.66 -9.35
CA SER A 86 10.75 42.01 -9.29
C SER A 86 11.48 42.94 -8.32
N LEU A 87 11.85 42.44 -7.13
CA LEU A 87 12.60 43.23 -6.15
C LEU A 87 14.06 43.44 -6.54
N ALA A 88 14.68 42.48 -7.22
CA ALA A 88 16.02 42.65 -7.77
C ALA A 88 16.05 43.78 -8.80
N SER A 89 15.10 43.81 -9.74
CA SER A 89 14.96 44.92 -10.70
C SER A 89 14.77 46.26 -9.97
N LYS A 90 13.84 46.34 -9.01
CA LYS A 90 13.63 47.57 -8.22
C LYS A 90 14.85 48.01 -7.40
N ALA A 91 15.66 47.06 -6.93
CA ALA A 91 16.88 47.35 -6.18
C ALA A 91 18.01 47.83 -7.10
N GLN A 92 18.07 47.34 -8.34
CA GLN A 92 18.96 47.83 -9.38
C GLN A 92 18.60 49.28 -9.76
N ASP A 93 17.31 49.58 -9.92
CA ASP A 93 16.82 50.93 -10.25
C ASP A 93 17.02 51.93 -9.11
N ASN A 94 17.11 51.45 -7.86
CA ASN A 94 17.30 52.26 -6.65
C ASN A 94 18.61 51.89 -5.93
N ALA A 95 19.69 51.79 -6.70
CA ALA A 95 21.01 51.47 -6.19
C ALA A 95 21.42 52.49 -5.10
N GLY A 96 21.74 52.00 -3.89
CA GLY A 96 22.09 52.83 -2.72
C GLY A 96 21.05 52.83 -1.60
N HIS A 97 19.81 52.40 -1.86
CA HIS A 97 18.78 52.38 -0.83
C HIS A 97 18.84 51.08 0.00
N GLN A 98 19.47 51.15 1.19
CA GLN A 98 19.78 49.99 2.04
C GLN A 98 18.55 49.11 2.37
N ARG A 99 17.36 49.72 2.50
CA ARG A 99 16.11 49.02 2.86
C ARG A 99 15.62 48.10 1.73
N THR A 100 15.71 48.53 0.47
CA THR A 100 15.36 47.70 -0.71
C THR A 100 16.35 46.57 -0.91
N ALA A 101 17.65 46.84 -0.73
CA ALA A 101 18.68 45.80 -0.78
C ALA A 101 18.45 44.70 0.29
N LYS A 102 18.17 45.09 1.54
CA LYS A 102 17.83 44.14 2.62
C LYS A 102 16.58 43.33 2.31
N ARG A 103 15.54 43.95 1.73
CA ARG A 103 14.30 43.25 1.31
C ARG A 103 14.56 42.26 0.17
N ALA A 104 15.30 42.66 -0.87
CA ALA A 104 15.68 41.81 -1.98
C ALA A 104 16.48 40.58 -1.50
N SER A 105 17.46 40.79 -0.62
CA SER A 105 18.25 39.69 -0.03
C SER A 105 17.40 38.69 0.77
N ARG A 106 16.43 39.18 1.58
CA ARG A 106 15.50 38.30 2.31
C ARG A 106 14.66 37.45 1.36
N ILE A 107 14.06 38.06 0.34
CA ILE A 107 13.22 37.34 -0.61
C ILE A 107 14.03 36.35 -1.46
N ALA A 108 15.27 36.68 -1.82
CA ALA A 108 16.17 35.73 -2.48
C ALA A 108 16.45 34.50 -1.60
N LYS A 109 16.69 34.70 -0.28
CA LYS A 109 16.84 33.60 0.68
C LYS A 109 15.58 32.76 0.80
N ASP A 110 14.40 33.38 0.82
CA ASP A 110 13.13 32.67 0.87
C ASP A 110 12.88 31.87 -0.41
N SER A 111 13.17 32.44 -1.58
CA SER A 111 13.09 31.73 -2.87
C SER A 111 14.02 30.52 -2.90
N TYR A 112 15.26 30.65 -2.43
CA TYR A 112 16.18 29.53 -2.32
C TYR A 112 15.66 28.43 -1.38
N ARG A 113 15.10 28.82 -0.21
CA ARG A 113 14.52 27.88 0.74
C ARG A 113 13.33 27.13 0.14
N ASP A 114 12.48 27.80 -0.61
CA ASP A 114 11.31 27.19 -1.25
C ASP A 114 11.74 26.25 -2.39
N ALA A 115 12.72 26.63 -3.21
CA ALA A 115 13.29 25.73 -4.22
C ALA A 115 13.91 24.47 -3.58
N ARG A 116 14.59 24.61 -2.43
CA ARG A 116 15.13 23.47 -1.68
C ARG A 116 14.02 22.55 -1.14
N LYS A 117 12.88 23.10 -0.71
CA LYS A 117 11.73 22.29 -0.29
C LYS A 117 11.16 21.49 -1.45
N VAL A 118 11.00 22.11 -2.63
CA VAL A 118 10.56 21.41 -3.86
C VAL A 118 11.47 20.22 -4.12
N ARG A 119 12.79 20.44 -4.17
CA ARG A 119 13.76 19.35 -4.39
C ARG A 119 13.62 18.21 -3.38
N LYS A 120 13.51 18.52 -2.10
CA LYS A 120 13.31 17.50 -1.05
C LYS A 120 12.05 16.67 -1.25
N ILE A 121 10.93 17.31 -1.63
CA ILE A 121 9.67 16.60 -1.87
C ILE A 121 9.78 15.74 -3.14
N THR A 122 10.39 16.26 -4.20
CA THR A 122 10.67 15.49 -5.43
C THR A 122 11.53 14.25 -5.14
N ASP A 123 12.60 14.40 -4.36
CA ASP A 123 13.47 13.29 -3.97
C ASP A 123 12.70 12.23 -3.15
N ARG A 124 11.82 12.67 -2.24
CA ARG A 124 10.93 11.77 -1.48
C ARG A 124 9.96 11.04 -2.39
N LEU A 125 9.28 11.73 -3.30
CA LEU A 125 8.35 11.13 -4.26
C LEU A 125 9.05 10.07 -5.12
N LYS A 126 10.24 10.40 -5.63
CA LYS A 126 11.08 9.45 -6.39
C LYS A 126 11.42 8.22 -5.55
N SER A 127 11.85 8.41 -4.30
CA SER A 127 12.17 7.29 -3.41
C SER A 127 10.95 6.42 -3.09
N THR A 128 9.78 7.04 -2.86
CA THR A 128 8.51 6.34 -2.63
C THR A 128 8.13 5.50 -3.85
N ASN A 129 8.18 6.06 -5.05
CA ASN A 129 7.88 5.31 -6.28
C ASN A 129 8.86 4.16 -6.52
N GLN A 130 10.15 4.33 -6.20
CA GLN A 130 11.12 3.24 -6.26
C GLN A 130 10.82 2.12 -5.26
N LYS A 131 10.36 2.46 -4.05
CA LYS A 131 9.94 1.48 -3.04
C LYS A 131 8.69 0.72 -3.49
N ILE A 132 7.70 1.42 -4.07
CA ILE A 132 6.50 0.81 -4.66
C ILE A 132 6.90 -0.23 -5.70
N SER A 133 7.71 0.16 -6.69
CA SER A 133 8.13 -0.77 -7.77
C SER A 133 8.91 -1.99 -7.24
N ARG A 134 9.73 -1.81 -6.19
CA ARG A 134 10.42 -2.94 -5.54
C ARG A 134 9.44 -3.85 -4.81
N LEU A 135 8.49 -3.29 -4.06
CA LEU A 135 7.49 -4.06 -3.33
C LEU A 135 6.58 -4.85 -4.28
N GLU A 136 6.16 -4.26 -5.40
CA GLU A 136 5.37 -4.96 -6.42
C GLU A 136 6.10 -6.21 -6.93
N LYS A 137 7.39 -6.07 -7.29
CA LYS A 137 8.23 -7.20 -7.73
C LYS A 137 8.41 -8.24 -6.63
N ASP A 138 8.60 -7.80 -5.39
CA ASP A 138 8.76 -8.72 -4.26
C ASP A 138 7.45 -9.47 -3.97
N ILE A 139 6.30 -8.79 -4.08
CA ILE A 139 4.95 -9.38 -3.95
C ILE A 139 4.72 -10.43 -5.03
N GLU A 140 5.07 -10.14 -6.28
CA GLU A 140 4.94 -11.08 -7.40
C GLU A 140 5.77 -12.35 -7.15
N LYS A 141 7.08 -12.19 -6.87
CA LYS A 141 7.97 -13.31 -6.55
C LYS A 141 7.48 -14.14 -5.36
N GLN A 142 7.02 -13.46 -4.31
CA GLN A 142 6.53 -14.09 -3.09
C GLN A 142 5.23 -14.85 -3.35
N SER A 143 4.34 -14.31 -4.17
CA SER A 143 3.07 -14.96 -4.56
C SER A 143 3.36 -16.23 -5.37
N SER A 144 4.24 -16.17 -6.38
CA SER A 144 4.63 -17.36 -7.15
C SER A 144 5.34 -18.42 -6.30
N LYS A 145 6.11 -18.00 -5.29
CA LYS A 145 6.72 -18.94 -4.34
C LYS A 145 5.66 -19.67 -3.51
N ILE A 146 4.66 -18.94 -3.01
CA ILE A 146 3.54 -19.52 -2.24
C ILE A 146 2.76 -20.49 -3.11
N GLU A 147 2.43 -20.12 -4.35
CA GLU A 147 1.71 -21.00 -5.30
C GLU A 147 2.46 -22.32 -5.52
N LYS A 148 3.78 -22.26 -5.75
CA LYS A 148 4.61 -23.48 -5.90
C LYS A 148 4.61 -24.34 -4.64
N MET A 149 4.70 -23.73 -3.46
CA MET A 149 4.67 -24.46 -2.19
C MET A 149 3.30 -25.09 -1.94
N GLU A 150 2.22 -24.41 -2.30
CA GLU A 150 0.85 -24.92 -2.21
C GLU A 150 0.59 -26.05 -3.21
N GLU A 151 1.10 -25.95 -4.43
CA GLU A 151 1.04 -27.02 -5.44
C GLU A 151 1.79 -28.27 -4.97
N GLN A 152 3.01 -28.11 -4.45
CA GLN A 152 3.77 -29.22 -3.85
C GLN A 152 3.03 -29.86 -2.67
N LEU A 153 2.37 -29.06 -1.83
CA LEU A 153 1.52 -29.55 -0.74
C LEU A 153 0.30 -30.33 -1.23
N LYS A 154 -0.32 -29.91 -2.34
CA LYS A 154 -1.45 -30.64 -2.95
C LYS A 154 -0.99 -31.97 -3.53
N LEU A 155 0.15 -31.99 -4.22
CA LEU A 155 0.73 -33.22 -4.78
C LEU A 155 1.13 -34.20 -3.66
N THR A 156 1.81 -33.73 -2.61
CA THR A 156 2.20 -34.57 -1.47
C THR A 156 1.02 -35.02 -0.60
N GLY A 157 -0.05 -34.23 -0.53
CA GLY A 157 -1.29 -34.59 0.17
C GLY A 157 -2.21 -35.52 -0.63
N ALA A 158 -2.14 -35.51 -1.96
CA ALA A 158 -2.88 -36.42 -2.85
C ALA A 158 -2.21 -37.79 -3.01
N VAL A 159 -0.92 -37.91 -2.65
CA VAL A 159 -0.19 -39.18 -2.62
C VAL A 159 -0.39 -39.83 -1.24
N LYS A 160 -1.59 -40.35 -0.99
CA LYS A 160 -1.81 -41.44 -0.03
C LYS A 160 -2.88 -42.37 -0.59
N PRO A 161 -2.52 -43.59 -1.06
CA PRO A 161 -3.50 -44.68 -1.23
C PRO A 161 -4.07 -45.13 0.11
#